data_AF-A0A962WG51-F1
#
_entry.id   AF-A0A962WG51-F1
#
_cell.length_a   1.000
_cell.length_b   1.000
_cell.length_c   1.000
_cell.angle_alpha   90.00
_cell.angle_beta   90.00
_cell.angle_gamma   90.00
#
_symmetry.space_group_name_H-M   'P 1'
#
loop_
_entity.id
_entity.type
_entity.pdbx_description
1 polymer ?
#
loop_
_entity_poly.entity_id
_entity_poly.type
_entity_poly.pdbx_seq_one_letter_code
_entity_poly.pdbx_strand_id
1 'polypeptide(L)'
;VLGRVARRIWATTMRDRYGANERSKKLKYHIHTSGRSLHAQEMAFNDIRTTLQALIATYDHCNSLHTNAYDEAVTTPSEASVRRALAIQLIINREWGLAKNENPNQGSFIIEELTDLVEEAVLQEFERISERGGVLGAMETGYQRGRIQDESLYYEHKKHDGSLPIVGVNTFLSSESDSTEAVIELARSTMEEKESQLQRLQRFKSEHACEHDAMITRLKQAVVDDENVFAVLMDAVRCCTLGEITQTFFEVGGQYRRNM
;
A
#
# COMPACT_ATOMS: atom_id res chain seq x y z
N VAL A 1 9.62 4.70 5.17
CA VAL A 1 9.39 4.16 6.54
C VAL A 1 10.67 3.45 6.97
N LEU A 2 11.21 3.78 8.15
CA LEU A 2 12.35 3.05 8.73
C LEU A 2 11.80 1.82 9.47
N GLY A 3 11.89 0.65 8.87
CA GLY A 3 11.34 -0.60 9.41
C GLY A 3 11.95 -1.01 10.75
N ARG A 4 13.23 -0.67 10.99
CA ARG A 4 13.88 -0.81 12.31
C ARG A 4 13.16 -0.05 13.43
N VAL A 5 12.68 1.17 13.19
CA VAL A 5 11.93 1.96 14.17
C VAL A 5 10.60 1.27 14.47
N ALA A 6 9.87 0.88 13.41
CA ALA A 6 8.60 0.15 13.57
C ALA A 6 8.77 -1.14 14.39
N ARG A 7 9.84 -1.91 14.14
CA ARG A 7 10.16 -3.11 14.92
C ARG A 7 10.49 -2.81 16.37
N ARG A 8 11.27 -1.76 16.66
CA ARG A 8 11.69 -1.40 18.02
C ARG A 8 10.50 -0.94 18.88
N ILE A 9 9.66 -0.05 18.34
CA ILE A 9 8.42 0.40 18.99
C ILE A 9 7.50 -0.80 19.26
N TRP A 10 7.25 -1.64 18.25
CA TRP A 10 6.37 -2.79 18.39
C TRP A 10 6.87 -3.82 19.39
N ALA A 11 8.15 -4.21 19.31
CA ALA A 11 8.72 -5.21 20.21
C ALA A 11 8.67 -4.75 21.68
N THR A 12 8.99 -3.48 21.93
CA THR A 12 8.97 -2.87 23.26
C THR A 12 7.55 -2.80 23.82
N THR A 13 6.60 -2.27 23.04
CA THR A 13 5.19 -2.16 23.47
C THR A 13 4.55 -3.53 23.70
N MET A 14 4.77 -4.50 22.81
CA MET A 14 4.25 -5.86 22.99
C MET A 14 4.84 -6.57 24.21
N ARG A 15 6.10 -6.30 24.55
CA ARG A 15 6.75 -6.83 25.75
C ARG A 15 6.22 -6.17 27.02
N ASP A 16 6.31 -4.85 27.11
CA ASP A 16 6.18 -4.13 28.38
C ASP A 16 4.73 -3.74 28.70
N ARG A 17 3.95 -3.39 27.67
CA ARG A 17 2.54 -3.00 27.84
C ARG A 17 1.60 -4.20 27.78
N TYR A 18 1.88 -5.15 26.88
CA TYR A 18 0.96 -6.26 26.61
C TYR A 18 1.45 -7.62 27.14
N GLY A 19 2.66 -7.73 27.70
CA GLY A 19 3.17 -8.98 28.27
C GLY A 19 3.24 -10.15 27.27
N ALA A 20 3.39 -9.86 25.99
CA ALA A 20 3.24 -10.84 24.93
C ALA A 20 4.49 -11.73 24.77
N ASN A 21 4.29 -12.90 24.16
CA ASN A 21 5.37 -13.86 23.90
C ASN A 21 6.34 -13.39 22.79
N GLU A 22 7.45 -14.12 22.64
CA GLU A 22 8.50 -13.82 21.65
C GLU A 22 8.02 -13.72 20.20
N ARG A 23 7.02 -14.50 19.81
CA ARG A 23 6.49 -14.47 18.45
C ARG A 23 5.69 -13.19 18.20
N SER A 24 4.92 -12.74 19.19
CA SER A 24 4.10 -11.53 19.10
C SER A 24 4.92 -10.24 19.03
N LYS A 25 6.16 -10.25 19.55
CA LYS A 25 7.08 -9.10 19.51
C LYS A 25 7.71 -8.88 18.12
N LYS A 26 7.67 -9.88 17.23
CA LYS A 26 8.33 -9.84 15.92
C LYS A 26 7.40 -9.24 14.85
N LEU A 27 7.43 -7.91 14.72
CA LEU A 27 6.73 -7.21 13.64
C LEU A 27 7.33 -7.62 12.29
N LYS A 28 6.47 -8.14 11.42
CA LYS A 28 6.79 -8.43 10.02
C LYS A 28 6.11 -7.40 9.13
N TYR A 29 6.79 -6.95 8.09
CA TYR A 29 6.26 -5.93 7.19
C TYR A 29 6.66 -6.15 5.73
N HIS A 30 5.82 -5.62 4.85
CA HIS A 30 6.07 -5.50 3.42
C HIS A 30 6.45 -4.05 3.09
N ILE A 31 7.44 -3.86 2.24
CA ILE A 31 7.77 -2.55 1.65
C ILE A 31 7.41 -2.57 0.17
N HIS A 32 6.78 -1.50 -0.28
CA HIS A 32 6.56 -1.18 -1.68
C HIS A 32 7.27 0.13 -1.97
N THR A 33 8.09 0.19 -3.03
CA THR A 33 8.66 1.46 -3.49
C THR A 33 7.56 2.50 -3.79
N SER A 34 7.89 3.78 -3.70
CA SER A 34 6.90 4.86 -3.78
C SER A 34 6.50 5.15 -5.22
N GLY A 35 5.25 4.83 -5.59
CA GLY A 35 4.71 5.21 -6.91
C GLY A 35 4.62 6.73 -7.11
N ARG A 36 4.42 7.50 -6.02
CA ARG A 36 4.40 8.98 -6.08
C ARG A 36 5.76 9.59 -6.43
N SER A 37 6.85 8.86 -6.19
CA SER A 37 8.20 9.29 -6.56
C SER A 37 8.55 9.05 -8.02
N LEU A 38 7.69 8.33 -8.76
CA LEU A 38 7.88 8.04 -10.17
C LEU A 38 7.12 9.06 -11.02
N HIS A 39 7.71 9.44 -12.15
CA HIS A 39 7.21 10.54 -12.98
C HIS A 39 7.00 10.11 -14.41
N ALA A 40 6.02 10.73 -15.07
CA ALA A 40 5.71 10.48 -16.47
C ALA A 40 6.76 11.10 -17.41
N GLN A 41 7.38 12.20 -17.00
CA GLN A 41 8.57 12.76 -17.65
C GLN A 41 9.77 11.88 -17.37
N GLU A 42 10.62 11.67 -18.38
CA GLU A 42 11.89 10.95 -18.25
C GLU A 42 11.75 9.63 -17.49
N MET A 43 10.77 8.80 -17.88
CA MET A 43 10.41 7.58 -17.13
C MET A 43 11.60 6.63 -16.92
N ALA A 44 12.62 6.66 -17.79
CA ALA A 44 13.83 5.87 -17.59
C ALA A 44 14.54 6.18 -16.25
N PHE A 45 14.40 7.39 -15.72
CA PHE A 45 14.97 7.78 -14.43
C PHE A 45 14.25 7.10 -13.24
N ASN A 46 13.06 6.56 -13.46
CA ASN A 46 12.29 5.87 -12.42
C ASN A 46 12.98 4.58 -11.95
N ASP A 47 13.67 3.84 -12.82
CA ASP A 47 14.44 2.65 -12.41
C ASP A 47 15.54 3.00 -11.41
N ILE A 48 16.16 4.18 -11.55
CA ILE A 48 17.19 4.67 -10.63
C ILE A 48 16.58 4.93 -9.25
N ARG A 49 15.43 5.61 -9.21
CA ARG A 49 14.69 5.90 -7.97
C ARG A 49 14.26 4.61 -7.29
N THR A 50 13.67 3.68 -8.03
CA THR A 50 13.23 2.36 -7.54
C THR A 50 14.42 1.56 -7.01
N THR A 51 15.57 1.59 -7.68
CA THR A 51 16.79 0.89 -7.24
C THR A 51 17.27 1.37 -5.87
N LEU A 52 17.34 2.68 -5.65
CA LEU A 52 17.77 3.24 -4.36
C LEU A 52 16.78 2.90 -3.24
N GLN A 53 15.48 2.94 -3.52
CA GLN A 53 14.44 2.59 -2.56
C GLN A 53 14.44 1.09 -2.21
N ALA A 54 14.63 0.23 -3.21
CA ALA A 54 14.79 -1.20 -3.02
C ALA A 54 16.03 -1.52 -2.18
N LEU A 55 17.15 -0.82 -2.43
CA LEU A 55 18.39 -1.03 -1.71
C LEU A 55 18.24 -0.78 -0.20
N ILE A 56 17.66 0.37 0.18
CA ILE A 56 17.46 0.69 1.60
C ILE A 56 16.43 -0.23 2.25
N ALA A 57 15.43 -0.72 1.50
CA ALA A 57 14.47 -1.71 1.99
C ALA A 57 15.14 -3.05 2.30
N THR A 58 16.08 -3.49 1.46
CA THR A 58 16.90 -4.69 1.68
C THR A 58 17.86 -4.50 2.85
N TYR A 59 18.57 -3.37 2.92
CA TYR A 59 19.51 -3.08 4.01
C TYR A 59 18.84 -3.02 5.38
N ASP A 60 17.61 -2.53 5.44
CA ASP A 60 16.81 -2.52 6.66
C ASP A 60 16.05 -3.84 6.87
N HIS A 61 16.41 -4.90 6.15
CA HIS A 61 15.93 -6.27 6.35
C HIS A 61 14.40 -6.38 6.35
N CYS A 62 13.75 -5.86 5.30
CA CYS A 62 12.30 -6.05 5.10
C CYS A 62 11.96 -7.53 4.88
N ASN A 63 10.72 -7.94 5.22
CA ASN A 63 10.32 -9.34 5.05
C ASN A 63 9.80 -9.64 3.65
N SER A 64 9.36 -8.62 2.92
CA SER A 64 8.84 -8.70 1.57
C SER A 64 8.98 -7.35 0.89
N LEU A 65 9.31 -7.35 -0.41
CA LEU A 65 9.56 -6.15 -1.18
C LEU A 65 8.82 -6.20 -2.53
N HIS A 66 8.10 -5.13 -2.85
CA HIS A 66 7.62 -4.83 -4.19
C HIS A 66 8.42 -3.67 -4.78
N THR A 67 8.89 -3.87 -6.01
CA THR A 67 9.61 -2.86 -6.80
C THR A 67 8.73 -2.41 -7.96
N ASN A 68 8.61 -1.09 -8.10
CA ASN A 68 7.79 -0.50 -9.14
C ASN A 68 8.45 -0.58 -10.50
N ALA A 69 7.61 -0.62 -11.52
CA ALA A 69 8.03 -0.55 -12.89
C ALA A 69 8.26 0.91 -13.31
N TYR A 70 9.15 1.13 -14.28
CA TYR A 70 9.54 2.49 -14.68
C TYR A 70 8.39 3.29 -15.31
N ASP A 71 7.38 2.61 -15.86
CA ASP A 71 6.19 3.15 -16.53
C ASP A 71 4.96 3.28 -15.60
N GLU A 72 5.11 3.04 -14.29
CA GLU A 72 4.01 3.05 -13.31
C GLU A 72 3.25 4.39 -13.26
N ALA A 73 3.92 5.50 -13.60
CA ALA A 73 3.28 6.81 -13.66
C ALA A 73 2.21 6.92 -14.77
N VAL A 74 2.19 5.99 -15.74
CA VAL A 74 1.31 6.05 -16.92
C VAL A 74 0.38 4.84 -17.05
N THR A 75 0.87 3.62 -16.83
CA THR A 75 0.07 2.40 -17.06
C THR A 75 0.42 1.29 -16.07
N THR A 76 -0.45 0.28 -15.98
CA THR A 76 -0.11 -1.01 -15.37
C THR A 76 1.04 -1.64 -16.16
N PRO A 77 2.06 -2.21 -15.50
CA PRO A 77 3.30 -2.57 -16.16
C PRO A 77 3.15 -3.70 -17.18
N SER A 78 3.78 -3.51 -18.34
CA SER A 78 3.97 -4.57 -19.35
C SER A 78 4.92 -5.67 -18.84
N GLU A 79 4.94 -6.83 -19.49
CA GLU A 79 5.87 -7.91 -19.13
C GLU A 79 7.33 -7.44 -19.14
N ALA A 80 7.73 -6.66 -20.15
CA ALA A 80 9.07 -6.09 -20.24
C ALA A 80 9.38 -5.14 -19.07
N SER A 81 8.39 -4.34 -18.65
CA SER A 81 8.53 -3.41 -17.53
C SER A 81 8.62 -4.15 -16.19
N VAL A 82 7.78 -5.16 -15.98
CA VAL A 82 7.85 -6.04 -14.80
C VAL A 82 9.20 -6.75 -14.71
N ARG A 83 9.77 -7.20 -15.83
CA ARG A 83 11.10 -7.84 -15.84
C ARG A 83 12.19 -6.90 -15.35
N ARG A 84 12.16 -5.61 -15.73
CA ARG A 84 13.11 -4.59 -15.23
C ARG A 84 12.93 -4.38 -13.72
N ALA A 85 11.69 -4.21 -13.28
CA ALA A 85 11.37 -4.03 -11.87
C ALA A 85 11.84 -5.21 -11.00
N LEU A 86 11.67 -6.45 -11.48
CA LEU A 86 12.13 -7.66 -10.80
C LEU A 86 13.67 -7.76 -10.81
N ALA A 87 14.31 -7.38 -11.92
CA ALA A 87 15.77 -7.41 -12.06
C ALA A 87 16.47 -6.54 -11.01
N ILE A 88 15.87 -5.42 -10.59
CA ILE A 88 16.39 -4.58 -9.49
C ILE A 88 16.62 -5.42 -8.22
N GLN A 89 15.61 -6.18 -7.80
CA GLN A 89 15.73 -7.03 -6.60
C GLN A 89 16.76 -8.14 -6.81
N LEU A 90 16.80 -8.75 -8.00
CA LEU A 90 17.75 -9.82 -8.31
C LEU A 90 19.20 -9.31 -8.27
N ILE A 91 19.49 -8.16 -8.88
CA ILE A 91 20.82 -7.55 -8.88
C ILE A 91 21.25 -7.20 -7.45
N ILE A 92 20.38 -6.55 -6.67
CA ILE A 92 20.68 -6.24 -5.26
C ILE A 92 20.97 -7.52 -4.46
N ASN A 93 20.15 -8.56 -4.62
CA ASN A 93 20.27 -9.76 -3.79
C ASN A 93 21.39 -10.73 -4.26
N ARG A 94 21.81 -10.67 -5.53
CA ARG A 94 22.74 -11.65 -6.12
C ARG A 94 24.09 -11.08 -6.51
N GLU A 95 24.14 -9.82 -6.95
CA GLU A 95 25.34 -9.20 -7.51
C GLU A 95 25.93 -8.13 -6.58
N TRP A 96 25.09 -7.36 -5.89
CA TRP A 96 25.54 -6.26 -5.05
C TRP A 96 26.28 -6.75 -3.79
N GLY A 97 27.59 -6.48 -3.74
CA GLY A 97 28.49 -7.07 -2.74
C GLY A 97 28.13 -6.76 -1.29
N LEU A 98 27.69 -5.53 -0.97
CA LEU A 98 27.34 -5.15 0.40
C LEU A 98 26.07 -5.85 0.91
N ALA A 99 25.18 -6.32 0.03
CA ALA A 99 24.00 -7.10 0.43
C ALA A 99 24.34 -8.52 0.88
N LYS A 100 25.60 -8.98 0.75
CA LYS A 100 26.07 -10.20 1.41
C LYS A 100 26.15 -10.06 2.93
N ASN A 101 26.27 -8.83 3.42
CA ASN A 101 26.10 -8.51 4.83
C ASN A 101 24.61 -8.25 5.10
N GLU A 102 24.04 -8.93 6.10
CA GLU A 102 22.61 -8.85 6.43
C GLU A 102 22.28 -7.74 7.44
N ASN A 103 23.27 -7.13 8.08
CA ASN A 103 23.09 -6.01 9.02
C ASN A 103 23.99 -4.79 8.72
N PRO A 104 24.15 -4.34 7.45
CA PRO A 104 25.09 -3.28 7.08
C PRO A 104 24.75 -1.92 7.70
N ASN A 105 23.51 -1.75 8.17
CA ASN A 105 23.04 -0.53 8.84
C ASN A 105 23.47 -0.42 10.32
N GLN A 106 23.91 -1.51 10.97
CA GLN A 106 24.26 -1.48 12.40
C GLN A 106 25.61 -0.80 12.63
N GLY A 107 25.71 0.05 13.66
CA GLY A 107 26.93 0.81 14.00
C GLY A 107 27.15 2.09 13.19
N SER A 108 26.29 2.40 12.24
CA SER A 108 26.35 3.66 11.49
C SER A 108 25.79 4.81 12.33
N PHE A 109 26.63 5.82 12.64
CA PHE A 109 26.24 6.96 13.47
C PHE A 109 24.98 7.66 12.96
N ILE A 110 24.91 7.92 11.65
CA ILE A 110 23.74 8.58 11.05
C ILE A 110 22.48 7.70 11.12
N ILE A 111 22.61 6.39 10.97
CA ILE A 111 21.45 5.49 11.05
C ILE A 111 20.94 5.37 12.47
N GLU A 112 21.83 5.32 13.46
CA GLU A 112 21.45 5.27 14.88
C GLU A 112 20.76 6.57 15.29
N GLU A 113 21.33 7.73 14.97
CA GLU A 113 20.72 9.03 15.26
C GLU A 113 19.36 9.20 14.56
N LEU A 114 19.26 8.85 13.28
CA LEU A 114 17.97 8.88 12.55
C LEU A 114 16.95 7.89 13.14
N THR A 115 17.39 6.75 13.66
CA THR A 115 16.48 5.79 14.30
C THR A 115 15.85 6.41 15.54
N ASP A 116 16.64 7.07 16.38
CA ASP A 116 16.17 7.69 17.63
C ASP A 116 15.29 8.92 17.35
N LEU A 117 15.69 9.79 16.42
CA LEU A 117 14.90 10.96 16.02
C LEU A 117 13.52 10.57 15.46
N VAL A 118 13.47 9.56 14.60
CA VAL A 118 12.20 9.10 14.00
C VAL A 118 11.34 8.35 15.03
N GLU A 119 11.95 7.58 15.94
CA GLU A 119 11.19 6.92 17.02
C GLU A 119 10.49 7.96 17.90
N GLU A 120 11.21 8.96 18.38
CA GLU A 120 10.66 10.01 19.23
C GLU A 120 9.55 10.81 18.49
N ALA A 121 9.78 11.19 17.23
CA ALA A 121 8.76 11.89 16.44
C ALA A 121 7.46 11.08 16.27
N VAL A 122 7.57 9.75 16.16
CA VAL A 122 6.40 8.85 16.09
C VAL A 122 5.68 8.79 17.44
N LEU A 123 6.41 8.72 18.55
CA LEU A 123 5.81 8.71 19.89
C LEU A 123 5.05 10.00 20.19
N GLN A 124 5.59 11.16 19.80
CA GLN A 124 4.87 12.44 19.90
C GLN A 124 3.61 12.47 19.03
N GLU A 125 3.61 11.82 17.87
CA GLU A 125 2.39 11.69 17.05
C GLU A 125 1.35 10.78 17.72
N PHE A 126 1.79 9.74 18.43
CA PHE A 126 0.88 8.91 19.23
C PHE A 126 0.22 9.70 20.35
N GLU A 127 0.94 10.59 21.03
CA GLU A 127 0.38 11.49 22.05
C GLU A 127 -0.68 12.41 21.44
N ARG A 128 -0.37 13.07 20.31
CA ARG A 128 -1.33 13.94 19.60
C ARG A 128 -2.61 13.20 19.22
N ILE A 129 -2.51 11.94 18.79
CA ILE A 129 -3.68 11.11 18.47
C ILE A 129 -4.42 10.69 19.75
N SER A 130 -3.70 10.34 20.82
CA SER A 130 -4.28 9.93 22.10
C SER A 130 -5.11 11.05 22.74
N GLU A 131 -4.61 12.30 22.71
CA GLU A 131 -5.32 13.49 23.21
C GLU A 131 -6.64 13.76 22.49
N ARG A 132 -6.80 13.22 21.27
CA ARG A 132 -8.01 13.34 20.44
C ARG A 132 -8.98 12.18 20.60
N GLY A 133 -8.87 11.41 21.69
CA GLY A 133 -9.70 10.22 21.92
C GLY A 133 -9.21 8.98 21.15
N GLY A 134 -7.90 8.91 20.90
CA GLY A 134 -7.29 7.83 20.13
C GLY A 134 -7.61 7.92 18.64
N VAL A 135 -7.34 6.82 17.92
CA VAL A 135 -7.47 6.79 16.45
C VAL A 135 -8.90 7.10 15.99
N LEU A 136 -9.92 6.55 16.66
CA LEU A 136 -11.32 6.75 16.28
C LEU A 136 -11.76 8.20 16.49
N GLY A 137 -11.46 8.81 17.64
CA GLY A 137 -11.79 10.23 17.87
C GLY A 137 -11.01 11.19 16.95
N ALA A 138 -9.76 10.88 16.65
CA ALA A 138 -8.99 11.61 15.64
C ALA A 138 -9.60 11.49 14.23
N MET A 139 -10.15 10.33 13.87
CA MET A 139 -10.86 10.13 12.61
C MET A 139 -12.19 10.90 12.52
N GLU A 140 -12.92 11.02 13.64
CA GLU A 140 -14.16 11.82 13.70
C GLU A 140 -13.91 13.30 13.42
N THR A 141 -12.78 13.83 13.89
CA THR A 141 -12.35 15.21 13.64
C THR A 141 -11.60 15.40 12.31
N GLY A 142 -11.38 14.33 11.55
CA GLY A 142 -10.65 14.36 10.29
C GLY A 142 -9.15 14.64 10.43
N TYR A 143 -8.57 14.50 11.63
CA TYR A 143 -7.19 14.90 11.93
C TYR A 143 -6.17 14.26 10.98
N GLN A 144 -6.17 12.92 10.84
CA GLN A 144 -5.21 12.24 9.96
C GLN A 144 -5.38 12.67 8.50
N ARG A 145 -6.63 12.83 8.03
CA ARG A 145 -6.90 13.26 6.66
C ARG A 145 -6.38 14.67 6.41
N GLY A 146 -6.67 15.60 7.31
CA GLY A 146 -6.19 16.98 7.22
C GLY A 146 -4.67 17.04 7.18
N ARG A 147 -3.99 16.35 8.11
CA ARG A 147 -2.52 16.26 8.15
C ARG A 147 -1.93 15.73 6.83
N ILE A 148 -2.50 14.66 6.27
CA ILE A 148 -2.06 14.09 4.98
C ILE A 148 -2.28 15.08 3.84
N GLN A 149 -3.40 15.81 3.83
CA GLN A 149 -3.69 16.82 2.81
C GLN A 149 -2.71 18.00 2.90
N ASP A 150 -2.45 18.51 4.10
CA ASP A 150 -1.52 19.60 4.35
C ASP A 150 -0.09 19.23 3.88
N GLU A 151 0.39 18.05 4.25
CA GLU A 151 1.70 17.55 3.84
C GLU A 151 1.77 17.31 2.31
N SER A 152 0.66 16.87 1.71
CA SER A 152 0.57 16.72 0.26
C SER A 152 0.66 18.07 -0.47
N LEU A 153 -0.06 19.09 0.02
CA LEU A 153 -0.01 20.45 -0.56
C LEU A 153 1.38 21.06 -0.39
N TYR A 154 2.00 20.88 0.78
CA TYR A 154 3.36 21.33 1.04
C TYR A 154 4.36 20.69 0.07
N TYR A 155 4.27 19.37 -0.14
CA TYR A 155 5.11 18.67 -1.13
C TYR A 155 4.89 19.19 -2.55
N GLU A 156 3.64 19.30 -3.02
CA GLU A 156 3.38 19.78 -4.38
C GLU A 156 3.83 21.23 -4.56
N HIS A 157 3.65 22.09 -3.55
CA HIS A 157 4.18 23.46 -3.59
C HIS A 157 5.68 23.46 -3.79
N LYS A 158 6.42 22.67 -3.01
CA LYS A 158 7.89 22.55 -3.12
C LYS A 158 8.36 21.97 -4.45
N LYS A 159 7.59 21.04 -4.99
CA LYS A 159 7.87 20.44 -6.31
C LYS A 159 7.64 21.46 -7.42
N HIS A 160 6.58 22.25 -7.36
CA HIS A 160 6.26 23.24 -8.38
C HIS A 160 7.15 24.48 -8.30
N ASP A 161 7.50 24.95 -7.10
CA ASP A 161 8.36 26.11 -6.89
C ASP A 161 9.86 25.80 -7.09
N GLY A 162 10.23 24.51 -7.16
CA GLY A 162 11.61 24.06 -7.39
C GLY A 162 12.48 23.98 -6.13
N SER A 163 11.96 24.33 -4.95
CA SER A 163 12.66 24.21 -3.67
C SER A 163 12.90 22.76 -3.26
N LEU A 164 12.13 21.82 -3.81
CA LEU A 164 12.44 20.40 -3.83
C LEU A 164 12.89 19.99 -5.24
N PRO A 165 14.18 19.70 -5.46
CA PRO A 165 14.67 19.36 -6.79
C PRO A 165 14.20 17.96 -7.22
N ILE A 166 13.56 17.90 -8.39
CA ILE A 166 13.11 16.68 -9.05
C ILE A 166 13.69 16.65 -10.47
N VAL A 167 14.75 15.85 -10.62
CA VAL A 167 15.48 15.65 -11.88
C VAL A 167 14.55 15.12 -12.98
N GLY A 168 14.53 15.79 -14.13
CA GLY A 168 13.64 15.49 -15.25
C GLY A 168 12.21 16.05 -15.11
N VAL A 169 11.90 16.80 -14.04
CA VAL A 169 10.57 17.40 -13.83
C VAL A 169 10.64 18.91 -13.63
N ASN A 170 11.43 19.39 -12.68
CA ASN A 170 11.59 20.83 -12.40
C ASN A 170 13.03 21.32 -12.52
N THR A 171 13.99 20.40 -12.68
CA THR A 171 15.41 20.68 -12.92
C THR A 171 15.99 19.59 -13.81
N PHE A 172 17.08 19.88 -14.52
CA PHE A 172 17.68 18.97 -15.52
C PHE A 172 16.64 18.47 -16.53
N LEU A 173 16.01 19.42 -17.23
CA LEU A 173 15.00 19.13 -18.25
C LEU A 173 15.69 18.80 -19.58
N SER A 174 15.10 17.89 -20.37
CA SER A 174 15.59 17.59 -21.71
C SER A 174 15.54 18.82 -22.62
N SER A 175 16.56 18.98 -23.46
CA SER A 175 16.59 19.99 -24.52
C SER A 175 15.78 19.59 -25.75
N GLU A 176 15.50 18.30 -25.91
CA GLU A 176 14.56 17.81 -26.90
C GLU A 176 13.16 17.92 -26.28
N SER A 177 12.24 18.65 -26.91
CA SER A 177 10.84 18.70 -26.48
C SER A 177 10.33 17.28 -26.25
N ASP A 178 9.46 17.05 -25.25
CA ASP A 178 8.76 15.80 -24.89
C ASP A 178 8.03 15.12 -26.09
N SER A 179 8.76 14.75 -27.14
CA SER A 179 8.28 14.29 -28.44
C SER A 179 8.87 12.93 -28.78
N THR A 180 9.14 12.13 -27.75
CA THR A 180 8.92 10.69 -27.86
C THR A 180 7.59 10.41 -27.19
N GLU A 181 6.50 10.73 -27.88
CA GLU A 181 5.23 10.02 -27.70
C GLU A 181 5.47 8.55 -28.12
N ALA A 182 6.28 7.83 -27.35
CA ALA A 182 6.24 6.39 -27.39
C ALA A 182 4.79 6.05 -27.03
N VAL A 183 4.06 5.46 -27.97
CA VAL A 183 2.71 4.95 -27.69
C VAL A 183 2.88 3.87 -26.63
N ILE A 184 2.70 4.24 -25.37
CA ILE A 184 2.77 3.32 -24.26
C ILE A 184 1.54 2.43 -24.38
N GLU A 185 1.76 1.13 -24.51
CA GLU A 185 0.69 0.16 -24.53
C GLU A 185 -0.09 0.22 -23.20
N LEU A 186 -1.34 0.65 -23.28
CA LEU A 186 -2.20 0.74 -22.11
C LEU A 186 -2.79 -0.64 -21.82
N ALA A 187 -2.47 -1.18 -20.66
CA ALA A 187 -3.09 -2.41 -20.19
C ALA A 187 -4.55 -2.12 -19.81
N ARG A 188 -5.49 -2.52 -20.68
CA ARG A 188 -6.93 -2.37 -20.48
C ARG A 188 -7.64 -3.69 -20.78
N SER A 189 -8.74 -3.94 -20.07
CA SER A 189 -9.59 -5.12 -20.31
C SER A 189 -10.25 -5.05 -21.70
N THR A 190 -10.35 -6.19 -22.39
CA THR A 190 -11.04 -6.28 -23.68
C THR A 190 -12.57 -6.33 -23.51
N MET A 191 -13.31 -6.22 -24.61
CA MET A 191 -14.77 -6.36 -24.57
C MET A 191 -15.18 -7.82 -24.33
N GLU A 192 -14.46 -8.76 -24.92
CA GLU A 192 -14.69 -10.20 -24.76
C GLU A 192 -14.49 -10.62 -23.29
N GLU A 193 -13.51 -10.05 -22.59
CA GLU A 193 -13.33 -10.29 -21.15
C GLU A 193 -14.52 -9.80 -20.33
N LYS A 194 -15.07 -8.62 -20.65
CA LYS A 194 -16.25 -8.08 -19.97
C LYS A 194 -17.48 -8.95 -20.23
N GLU A 195 -17.72 -9.33 -21.48
CA GLU A 195 -18.82 -10.22 -21.85
C GLU A 195 -18.69 -11.59 -21.18
N SER A 196 -17.49 -12.16 -21.15
CA SER A 196 -17.18 -13.40 -20.43
C SER A 196 -17.53 -13.30 -18.94
N GLN A 197 -17.14 -12.20 -18.27
CA GLN A 197 -17.46 -11.98 -16.87
C GLN A 197 -18.98 -11.88 -16.63
N LEU A 198 -19.72 -11.21 -17.52
CA LEU A 198 -21.19 -11.13 -17.43
C LEU A 198 -21.85 -12.49 -17.60
N GLN A 199 -21.42 -13.29 -18.58
CA GLN A 199 -21.95 -14.63 -18.82
C GLN A 199 -21.67 -15.57 -17.64
N ARG A 200 -20.46 -15.51 -17.07
CA ARG A 200 -20.09 -16.29 -15.87
C ARG A 200 -20.93 -15.88 -14.67
N LEU A 201 -21.17 -14.59 -14.48
CA LEU A 201 -22.02 -14.07 -13.42
C LEU A 201 -23.47 -14.56 -13.54
N GLN A 202 -24.06 -14.45 -14.73
CA GLN A 202 -25.43 -14.92 -14.99
C GLN A 202 -25.56 -16.42 -14.75
N ARG A 203 -24.59 -17.21 -15.22
CA ARG A 203 -24.57 -18.66 -15.01
C ARG A 203 -24.51 -19.02 -13.54
N PHE A 204 -23.59 -18.41 -12.80
CA PHE A 204 -23.45 -18.64 -11.36
C PHE A 204 -24.77 -18.34 -10.62
N LYS A 205 -25.43 -17.22 -10.93
CA LYS A 205 -26.74 -16.89 -10.35
C LYS A 205 -27.81 -17.92 -10.67
N SER A 206 -27.87 -18.39 -11.92
CA SER A 206 -28.84 -19.40 -12.33
C SER A 206 -28.60 -20.77 -11.68
N GLU A 207 -27.35 -21.20 -11.56
CA GLU A 207 -26.97 -22.47 -10.94
C GLU A 207 -27.30 -22.52 -9.44
N HIS A 208 -27.20 -21.38 -8.75
CA HIS A 208 -27.39 -21.29 -7.29
C HIS A 208 -28.72 -20.63 -6.88
N ALA A 209 -29.65 -20.43 -7.82
CA ALA A 209 -30.90 -19.72 -7.58
C ALA A 209 -31.75 -20.30 -6.44
N CYS A 210 -31.74 -21.62 -6.25
CA CYS A 210 -32.51 -22.30 -5.20
C CYS A 210 -31.99 -22.03 -3.78
N GLU A 211 -30.68 -21.82 -3.63
CA GLU A 211 -30.02 -21.67 -2.32
C GLU A 211 -29.83 -20.18 -1.95
N HIS A 212 -29.84 -19.31 -2.95
CA HIS A 212 -29.54 -17.89 -2.84
C HIS A 212 -30.35 -17.19 -1.74
N ASP A 213 -31.68 -17.23 -1.80
CA ASP A 213 -32.53 -16.41 -0.91
C ASP A 213 -32.42 -16.85 0.56
N ALA A 214 -32.29 -18.15 0.79
CA ALA A 214 -32.08 -18.71 2.12
C ALA A 214 -30.73 -18.25 2.69
N MET A 215 -29.68 -18.24 1.88
CA MET A 215 -28.35 -17.81 2.30
C MET A 215 -28.28 -16.30 2.58
N ILE A 216 -28.88 -15.48 1.73
CA ILE A 216 -28.96 -14.02 1.96
C ILE A 216 -29.71 -13.72 3.26
N THR A 217 -30.81 -14.42 3.52
CA THR A 217 -31.57 -14.29 4.78
C THR A 217 -30.71 -14.70 5.97
N ARG A 218 -29.98 -15.82 5.88
CA ARG A 218 -29.06 -16.27 6.93
C ARG A 218 -27.95 -15.25 7.21
N LEU A 219 -27.41 -14.63 6.17
CA LEU A 219 -26.36 -13.62 6.28
C LEU A 219 -26.87 -12.36 6.97
N LYS A 220 -28.08 -11.89 6.62
CA LYS A 220 -28.74 -10.77 7.32
C LYS A 220 -28.93 -11.07 8.80
N GLN A 221 -29.47 -12.26 9.07
CA GLN A 221 -29.75 -12.69 10.44
C GLN A 221 -28.46 -12.77 11.28
N ALA A 222 -27.35 -13.25 10.71
CA ALA A 222 -26.06 -13.29 11.38
C ALA A 222 -25.59 -11.90 11.84
N VAL A 223 -25.85 -10.85 11.06
CA VAL A 223 -25.51 -9.47 11.45
C VAL A 223 -26.45 -8.96 12.53
N VAL A 224 -27.75 -9.21 12.39
CA VAL A 224 -28.76 -8.77 13.36
C VAL A 224 -28.57 -9.43 14.73
N ASP A 225 -28.19 -10.70 14.75
CA ASP A 225 -27.96 -11.49 15.96
C ASP A 225 -26.54 -11.34 16.54
N ASP A 226 -25.72 -10.45 15.98
CA ASP A 226 -24.33 -10.20 16.39
C ASP A 226 -23.47 -11.49 16.39
N GLU A 227 -23.69 -12.35 15.40
CA GLU A 227 -22.93 -13.58 15.21
C GLU A 227 -21.63 -13.35 14.43
N ASN A 228 -20.78 -14.37 14.35
CA ASN A 228 -19.60 -14.35 13.49
C ASN A 228 -19.99 -14.37 12.00
N VAL A 229 -20.12 -13.18 11.42
CA VAL A 229 -20.45 -12.97 10.00
C VAL A 229 -19.47 -13.68 9.06
N PHE A 230 -18.18 -13.73 9.39
CA PHE A 230 -17.19 -14.37 8.53
C PHE A 230 -17.39 -15.89 8.43
N ALA A 231 -17.86 -16.53 9.49
CA ALA A 231 -18.20 -17.95 9.44
C ALA A 231 -19.31 -18.22 8.41
N VAL A 232 -20.33 -17.36 8.36
CA VAL A 232 -21.42 -17.46 7.38
C VAL A 232 -20.93 -17.12 5.97
N LEU A 233 -19.99 -16.17 5.83
CA LEU A 233 -19.41 -15.82 4.54
C LEU A 233 -18.73 -17.01 3.84
N MET A 234 -18.15 -17.95 4.59
CA MET A 234 -17.53 -19.16 4.02
C MET A 234 -18.50 -20.03 3.23
N ASP A 235 -19.78 -19.97 3.59
CA ASP A 235 -20.86 -20.65 2.88
C ASP A 235 -21.51 -19.70 1.86
N ALA A 236 -21.71 -18.44 2.22
CA ALA A 236 -22.38 -17.47 1.35
C ALA A 236 -21.69 -17.28 0.00
N VAL A 237 -20.36 -17.23 -0.03
CA VAL A 237 -19.60 -17.06 -1.29
C VAL A 237 -19.76 -18.23 -2.27
N ARG A 238 -20.33 -19.36 -1.84
CA ARG A 238 -20.57 -20.52 -2.71
C ARG A 238 -21.82 -20.39 -3.55
N CYS A 239 -22.79 -19.58 -3.13
CA CYS A 239 -24.08 -19.42 -3.79
C CYS A 239 -24.52 -17.95 -3.97
N CYS A 240 -23.80 -16.99 -3.40
CA CYS A 240 -24.05 -15.56 -3.52
C CYS A 240 -22.84 -14.84 -4.12
N THR A 241 -23.10 -13.83 -4.94
CA THR A 241 -22.07 -13.02 -5.59
C THR A 241 -21.55 -11.92 -4.66
N LEU A 242 -20.38 -11.35 -4.99
CA LEU A 242 -19.81 -10.21 -4.25
C LEU A 242 -20.79 -9.04 -4.12
N GLY A 243 -21.50 -8.72 -5.20
CA GLY A 243 -22.47 -7.62 -5.22
C GLY A 243 -23.67 -7.88 -4.32
N GLU A 244 -24.21 -9.10 -4.34
CA GLU A 244 -25.36 -9.49 -3.48
C GLU A 244 -24.99 -9.49 -1.99
N ILE A 245 -23.82 -10.02 -1.64
CA ILE A 245 -23.28 -9.99 -0.28
C ILE A 245 -23.08 -8.54 0.19
N THR A 246 -22.47 -7.70 -0.65
CA THR A 246 -22.21 -6.29 -0.31
C THR A 246 -23.50 -5.51 -0.13
N GLN A 247 -24.47 -5.68 -1.03
CA GLN A 247 -25.77 -5.03 -0.94
C GLN A 247 -26.53 -5.48 0.32
N THR A 248 -26.42 -6.76 0.67
CA THR A 248 -26.97 -7.29 1.91
C THR A 248 -26.40 -6.58 3.12
N PHE A 249 -25.08 -6.39 3.20
CA PHE A 249 -24.46 -5.61 4.28
C PHE A 249 -24.87 -4.14 4.29
N PHE A 250 -25.12 -3.52 3.14
CA PHE A 250 -25.63 -2.16 3.11
C PHE A 250 -27.04 -2.03 3.70
N GLU A 251 -27.88 -3.05 3.55
CA GLU A 251 -29.23 -3.06 4.12
C GLU A 251 -29.23 -3.20 5.64
N VAL A 252 -28.32 -4.00 6.21
CA VAL A 252 -28.29 -4.29 7.66
C VAL A 252 -27.27 -3.46 8.45
N GLY A 253 -26.14 -3.07 7.83
CA GLY A 253 -25.04 -2.36 8.47
C GLY A 253 -24.83 -0.93 7.98
N GLY A 254 -25.58 -0.50 6.98
CA GLY A 254 -25.47 0.83 6.37
C GLY A 254 -24.30 0.97 5.39
N GLN A 255 -24.22 2.14 4.77
CA GLN A 255 -23.14 2.50 3.84
C GLN A 255 -22.17 3.47 4.51
N TYR A 256 -20.88 3.34 4.17
CA TYR A 256 -19.88 4.33 4.57
C TYR A 256 -20.29 5.72 4.09
N ARG A 257 -20.43 6.66 5.02
CA ARG A 257 -20.64 8.07 4.70
C ARG A 257 -19.29 8.76 4.60
N ARG A 258 -19.05 9.46 3.50
CA ARG A 258 -17.88 10.34 3.37
C ARG A 258 -18.03 11.47 4.39
N ASN A 259 -17.29 11.38 5.49
CA ASN A 259 -17.05 12.54 6.34
C ASN A 259 -16.26 13.56 5.51
N MET A 260 -16.47 14.87 5.69
CA MET A 260 -15.67 15.91 5.03
C MET A 260 -14.29 15.95 5.67
#